data_AF-A0A061M5Z5-F1
#
_entry.id   AF-A0A061M5Z5-F1
#
_cell.length_a   1.000
_cell.length_b   1.000
_cell.length_c   1.000
_cell.angle_alpha   90.00
_cell.angle_beta   90.00
_cell.angle_gamma   90.00
#
_symmetry.space_group_name_H-M   'P 1'
#
loop_
_entity.id
_entity.type
_entity.pdbx_description
1 polymer ?
#
loop_
_entity_poly.entity_id
_entity_poly.type
_entity_poly.pdbx_seq_one_letter_code
_entity_poly.pdbx_strand_id
1 'polypeptide(L)'
;MMDLGQKQLYEIRADLLPEPILSAAQSVANDQTPTVFAVEGQRLAEASPPIIWDRPSERDTDRSSDMVDMFVVDAASDEPQRIVGAGSLRGTVLHKLMEELLTGELGRIPDEVIRRAAELLARLQSTDETDAARPDSNEMAETALRTLALPELTHFLAQLVPEVPLWTAKPPHFLAGRADAAEGERIALVVDWKSDVNRHGGGTQ
;
A
#
# COMPACT_ATOMS: atom_id res chain seq x y z
N MET A 1 0.47 -21.77 13.23
CA MET A 1 0.00 -22.29 11.93
C MET A 1 -1.50 -22.48 12.05
N MET A 2 -2.27 -21.55 11.49
CA MET A 2 -3.73 -21.57 11.60
C MET A 2 -4.26 -22.56 10.56
N ASP A 3 -4.87 -23.65 11.01
CA ASP A 3 -5.57 -24.59 10.14
C ASP A 3 -6.94 -23.98 9.80
N LEU A 4 -7.09 -23.54 8.55
CA LEU A 4 -8.34 -22.98 8.04
C LEU A 4 -9.38 -24.06 7.70
N GLY A 5 -9.14 -25.32 8.09
CA GLY A 5 -10.07 -26.42 7.86
C GLY A 5 -10.16 -26.85 6.39
N GLN A 6 -9.22 -26.42 5.55
CA GLN A 6 -9.23 -26.69 4.10
C GLN A 6 -9.28 -28.17 3.76
N LYS A 7 -8.69 -29.03 4.61
CA LYS A 7 -8.74 -30.50 4.45
C LYS A 7 -10.10 -31.12 4.81
N GLN A 8 -10.98 -30.35 5.45
CA GLN A 8 -12.33 -30.76 5.84
C GLN A 8 -13.39 -30.28 4.84
N LEU A 9 -13.00 -29.43 3.89
CA LEU A 9 -13.87 -29.01 2.81
C LEU A 9 -13.95 -30.12 1.77
N TYR A 10 -15.16 -30.54 1.47
CA TYR A 10 -15.41 -31.44 0.35
C TYR A 10 -15.19 -30.69 -0.97
N GLU A 11 -14.51 -31.35 -1.90
CA GLU A 11 -14.38 -30.84 -3.26
C GLU A 11 -15.77 -30.61 -3.86
N ILE A 12 -16.01 -29.43 -4.44
CA ILE A 12 -17.30 -29.11 -5.04
C ILE A 12 -17.49 -30.03 -6.25
N ARG A 13 -18.40 -30.99 -6.08
CA ARG A 13 -18.81 -31.93 -7.11
C ARG A 13 -19.73 -31.22 -8.09
N ALA A 14 -19.13 -30.62 -9.11
CA ALA A 14 -19.86 -29.90 -10.16
C ALA A 14 -20.92 -30.79 -10.86
N ASP A 15 -20.70 -32.11 -10.86
CA ASP A 15 -21.62 -33.14 -11.36
C ASP A 15 -22.88 -33.34 -10.50
N LEU A 16 -22.86 -32.88 -9.24
CA LEU A 16 -23.98 -32.96 -8.31
C LEU A 16 -24.70 -31.62 -8.12
N LEU A 17 -24.22 -30.54 -8.76
CA LEU A 17 -24.94 -29.29 -8.77
C LEU A 17 -26.25 -29.49 -9.53
N PRO A 18 -27.38 -29.00 -8.99
CA PRO A 18 -28.63 -29.00 -9.75
C PRO A 18 -28.39 -28.27 -11.06
N GLU A 19 -28.99 -28.76 -12.15
CA GLU A 19 -28.95 -28.01 -13.40
C GLU A 19 -29.36 -26.57 -13.12
N PRO A 20 -28.56 -25.58 -13.53
CA PRO A 20 -28.86 -24.19 -13.25
C PRO A 20 -30.26 -23.94 -13.78
N ILE A 21 -31.18 -23.64 -12.87
CA ILE A 21 -32.50 -23.17 -13.26
C ILE A 21 -32.21 -21.85 -13.95
N LEU A 22 -32.23 -21.87 -15.28
CA LEU A 22 -32.32 -20.68 -16.09
C LEU A 22 -33.63 -20.04 -15.67
N SER A 23 -33.58 -19.19 -14.64
CA SER A 23 -34.62 -18.19 -14.44
C SER A 23 -34.72 -17.54 -15.80
N ALA A 24 -35.90 -17.62 -16.44
CA ALA A 24 -36.14 -16.90 -17.67
C ALA A 24 -35.62 -15.50 -17.39
N ALA A 25 -34.52 -15.13 -18.06
CA ALA A 25 -33.97 -13.80 -17.92
C ALA A 25 -35.19 -12.93 -18.20
N GLN A 26 -35.66 -12.19 -17.20
CA GLN A 26 -36.62 -11.15 -17.48
C GLN A 26 -35.86 -10.29 -18.48
N SER A 27 -36.22 -10.40 -19.76
CA SER A 27 -35.71 -9.53 -20.79
C SER A 27 -36.37 -8.19 -20.52
N VAL A 28 -35.94 -7.54 -19.43
CA VAL A 28 -36.13 -6.12 -19.28
C VAL A 28 -35.34 -5.58 -20.46
N ALA A 29 -36.08 -5.20 -21.50
CA ALA A 29 -35.49 -4.57 -22.66
C ALA A 29 -34.67 -3.41 -22.13
N ASN A 30 -33.36 -3.42 -22.41
CA ASN A 30 -32.50 -2.33 -22.00
C ASN A 30 -32.79 -1.15 -22.92
N ASP A 31 -33.81 -0.37 -22.58
CA ASP A 31 -34.22 0.83 -23.31
C ASP A 31 -33.25 2.01 -23.08
N GLN A 32 -32.09 1.76 -22.45
CA GLN A 32 -31.03 2.73 -22.28
C GLN A 32 -30.50 3.15 -23.66
N THR A 33 -30.60 4.45 -23.90
CA THR A 33 -29.94 5.12 -25.02
C THR A 33 -28.88 6.07 -24.46
N PRO A 34 -27.88 6.47 -25.26
CA PRO A 34 -26.89 7.47 -24.81
C PRO A 34 -27.54 8.75 -24.26
N THR A 35 -28.70 9.13 -24.81
CA THR A 35 -29.47 10.30 -24.37
C THR A 35 -30.14 10.08 -23.01
N VAL A 36 -30.79 8.93 -22.80
CA VAL A 36 -31.39 8.58 -21.50
C VAL A 36 -30.33 8.53 -20.41
N PHE A 37 -29.20 7.89 -20.70
CA PHE A 37 -28.07 7.81 -19.77
C PHE A 37 -27.50 9.19 -19.41
N ALA A 38 -27.34 10.09 -20.40
CA ALA A 38 -26.88 11.45 -20.14
C ALA A 38 -27.85 12.26 -19.26
N VAL A 39 -29.16 12.13 -19.49
CA VAL A 39 -30.19 12.80 -18.69
C VAL A 39 -30.23 12.27 -17.26
N GLU A 40 -30.13 10.96 -17.09
CA GLU A 40 -30.05 10.32 -15.76
C GLU A 40 -28.76 10.72 -15.03
N GLY A 41 -27.64 10.76 -15.75
CA GLY A 41 -26.35 11.25 -15.23
C GLY A 41 -26.43 12.70 -14.75
N GLN A 42 -27.08 13.57 -15.51
CA GLN A 42 -27.29 14.96 -15.11
C GLN A 42 -28.17 15.09 -13.86
N ARG A 43 -29.27 14.32 -13.79
CA ARG A 43 -30.13 14.30 -12.59
C ARG A 43 -29.39 13.82 -11.35
N LEU A 44 -28.56 12.78 -11.50
CA LEU A 44 -27.71 12.29 -10.43
C LEU A 44 -26.67 13.32 -10.01
N ALA A 45 -26.03 14.01 -10.97
CA ALA A 45 -25.07 15.06 -10.68
C ALA A 45 -25.70 16.24 -9.92
N GLU A 46 -26.92 16.65 -10.29
CA GLU A 46 -27.67 17.71 -9.61
C GLU A 46 -28.16 17.30 -8.21
N ALA A 47 -28.50 16.03 -8.02
CA ALA A 47 -28.97 15.50 -6.74
C ALA A 47 -27.84 15.07 -5.78
N SER A 48 -26.62 14.90 -6.29
CA SER A 48 -25.49 14.39 -5.51
C SER A 48 -24.79 15.53 -4.77
N PRO A 49 -24.59 15.42 -3.44
CA PRO A 49 -23.68 16.31 -2.72
C PRO A 49 -22.27 16.24 -3.31
N PRO A 50 -21.53 17.36 -3.36
CA PRO A 50 -20.15 17.35 -3.86
C PRO A 50 -19.27 16.48 -2.95
N ILE A 51 -18.34 15.74 -3.56
CA ILE A 51 -17.30 14.96 -2.88
C ILE A 51 -15.97 15.63 -3.17
N ILE A 52 -15.28 16.09 -2.13
CA ILE A 52 -13.97 16.71 -2.19
C ILE A 52 -13.01 15.79 -1.44
N TRP A 53 -11.99 15.28 -2.15
CA TRP A 53 -10.94 14.48 -1.54
C TRP A 53 -9.78 15.37 -1.10
N ASP A 54 -9.60 15.52 0.21
CA ASP A 54 -8.46 16.22 0.77
C ASP A 54 -7.22 15.32 0.66
N ARG A 55 -6.21 15.79 -0.08
CA ARG A 55 -4.94 15.09 -0.28
C ARG A 55 -3.77 15.93 0.23
N PRO A 56 -3.45 15.85 1.53
CA PRO A 56 -2.37 16.65 2.12
C PRO A 56 -1.02 16.47 1.41
N SER A 57 -0.78 15.29 0.83
CA SER A 57 0.43 14.95 0.08
C SER A 57 0.61 15.71 -1.24
N GLU A 58 -0.45 16.27 -1.84
CA GLU A 58 -0.33 17.12 -3.05
C GLU A 58 0.40 18.44 -2.76
N ARG A 59 0.57 18.80 -1.48
CA ARG A 59 1.34 19.98 -1.03
C ARG A 59 2.80 19.67 -0.70
N ASP A 60 3.23 18.42 -0.85
CA ASP A 60 4.61 18.01 -0.65
C ASP A 60 5.39 18.21 -1.97
N THR A 61 6.41 19.07 -1.95
CA THR A 61 7.12 19.51 -3.17
C THR A 61 8.03 18.42 -3.74
N ASP A 62 8.33 17.39 -2.95
CA ASP A 62 9.29 16.33 -3.27
C ASP A 62 8.63 15.03 -3.81
N ARG A 63 7.31 15.03 -4.08
CA ARG A 63 6.58 13.83 -4.52
C ARG A 63 6.54 13.67 -6.05
N SER A 64 6.85 12.46 -6.52
CA SER A 64 6.50 12.00 -7.87
C SER A 64 5.01 11.68 -7.95
N SER A 65 4.34 12.17 -9.00
CA SER A 65 2.89 12.18 -9.17
C SER A 65 2.21 10.81 -9.32
N ASP A 66 2.98 9.72 -9.47
CA ASP A 66 2.45 8.44 -9.99
C ASP A 66 2.00 7.42 -8.93
N MET A 67 2.22 7.68 -7.63
CA MET A 67 1.92 6.67 -6.59
C MET A 67 0.46 6.66 -6.09
N VAL A 68 -0.37 7.65 -6.45
CA VAL A 68 -1.58 7.95 -5.66
C VAL A 68 -2.91 7.57 -6.32
N ASP A 69 -2.95 7.30 -7.63
CA ASP A 69 -4.20 6.88 -8.30
C ASP A 69 -4.60 5.41 -7.98
N MET A 70 -3.72 4.67 -7.31
CA MET A 70 -3.95 3.26 -6.96
C MET A 70 -4.95 3.07 -5.80
N PHE A 71 -5.07 4.05 -4.90
CA PHE A 71 -5.76 3.86 -3.61
C PHE A 71 -7.30 3.84 -3.69
N VAL A 72 -7.89 4.15 -4.85
CA VAL A 72 -9.33 4.01 -5.09
C VAL A 72 -9.65 2.79 -5.97
N VAL A 73 -8.63 2.16 -6.60
CA VAL A 73 -8.83 1.13 -7.64
C VAL A 73 -8.36 -0.27 -7.20
N ASP A 74 -7.55 -0.42 -6.15
CA ASP A 74 -6.86 -1.69 -5.93
C ASP A 74 -7.63 -2.72 -5.09
N ALA A 75 -8.66 -3.30 -5.71
CA ALA A 75 -9.16 -4.63 -5.34
C ALA A 75 -9.03 -5.63 -6.51
N ALA A 76 -8.42 -5.24 -7.64
CA ALA A 76 -8.44 -6.04 -8.87
C ALA A 76 -7.18 -5.95 -9.76
N SER A 77 -6.10 -5.27 -9.34
CA SER A 77 -4.93 -5.08 -10.21
C SER A 77 -3.77 -5.99 -9.78
N ASP A 78 -3.66 -7.17 -10.38
CA ASP A 78 -2.57 -8.15 -10.15
C ASP A 78 -1.28 -7.80 -10.92
N GLU A 79 -1.11 -6.53 -11.31
CA GLU A 79 0.07 -6.08 -12.06
C GLU A 79 1.19 -5.66 -11.10
N PRO A 80 2.41 -6.22 -11.20
CA PRO A 80 3.51 -5.85 -10.33
C PRO A 80 3.86 -4.37 -10.54
N GLN A 81 3.64 -3.57 -9.49
CA GLN A 81 3.94 -2.14 -9.48
C GLN A 81 5.40 -1.88 -9.84
N ARG A 82 5.61 -1.24 -11.00
CA ARG A 82 6.94 -0.86 -11.48
C ARG A 82 7.41 0.40 -10.76
N ILE A 83 8.49 0.31 -10.00
CA ILE A 83 9.07 1.45 -9.29
C ILE A 83 10.24 2.01 -10.09
N VAL A 84 10.13 3.28 -10.50
CA VAL A 84 11.17 3.95 -11.28
C VAL A 84 12.07 4.80 -10.35
N GLY A 85 13.38 4.59 -10.46
CA GLY A 85 14.41 5.38 -9.77
C GLY A 85 14.94 4.75 -8.48
N ALA A 86 16.27 4.83 -8.29
CA ALA A 86 16.98 4.20 -7.17
C ALA A 86 16.53 4.67 -5.78
N GLY A 87 16.14 5.95 -5.63
CA GLY A 87 15.61 6.49 -4.37
C GLY A 87 14.26 5.90 -3.99
N SER A 88 13.35 5.78 -4.96
CA SER A 88 12.02 5.19 -4.76
C SER A 88 12.11 3.68 -4.48
N LEU A 89 13.01 2.98 -5.18
CA LEU A 89 13.29 1.56 -4.94
C LEU A 89 13.85 1.34 -3.51
N ARG A 90 14.83 2.15 -3.10
CA ARG A 90 15.40 2.10 -1.74
C ARG A 90 14.32 2.35 -0.68
N GLY A 91 13.50 3.39 -0.87
CA GLY A 91 12.43 3.72 0.06
C GLY A 91 11.41 2.59 0.20
N THR A 92 11.02 1.97 -0.91
CA THR A 92 10.08 0.85 -0.88
C THR A 92 10.64 -0.38 -0.15
N VAL A 93 11.92 -0.72 -0.38
CA VAL A 93 12.56 -1.83 0.33
C VAL A 93 12.66 -1.55 1.83
N LEU A 94 13.10 -0.34 2.21
CA LEU A 94 13.16 0.06 3.62
C LEU A 94 11.79 -0.02 4.29
N HIS A 95 10.76 0.53 3.65
CA HIS A 95 9.38 0.47 4.14
C HIS A 95 8.96 -0.97 4.42
N LYS A 96 9.17 -1.87 3.46
CA LYS A 96 8.76 -3.27 3.61
C LYS A 96 9.55 -3.99 4.70
N LEU A 97 10.85 -3.71 4.84
CA LEU A 97 11.64 -4.26 5.95
C LEU A 97 11.11 -3.79 7.30
N MET A 98 10.75 -2.51 7.44
CA MET A 98 10.18 -1.98 8.68
C MET A 98 8.85 -2.66 9.03
N GLU A 99 7.99 -2.86 8.04
CA GLU A 99 6.74 -3.62 8.21
C GLU A 99 7.00 -5.04 8.71
N GLU A 100 7.83 -5.82 8.01
CA GLU A 100 8.11 -7.23 8.34
C GLU A 100 8.79 -7.40 9.71
N LEU A 101 9.63 -6.43 10.12
CA LEU A 101 10.27 -6.41 11.43
C LEU A 101 9.30 -6.03 12.56
N LEU A 102 8.28 -5.21 12.28
CA LEU A 102 7.24 -4.84 13.25
C LEU A 102 6.19 -5.94 13.41
N THR A 103 5.80 -6.61 12.32
CA THR A 103 4.89 -7.75 12.36
C THR A 103 5.53 -9.01 12.96
N GLY A 104 6.87 -9.06 12.97
CA GLY A 104 7.64 -10.23 13.42
C GLY A 104 7.77 -11.33 12.36
N GLU A 105 7.37 -11.05 11.11
CA GLU A 105 7.65 -11.92 9.96
C GLU A 105 9.15 -12.04 9.66
N LEU A 106 9.91 -11.01 10.03
CA LEU A 106 11.37 -10.97 9.94
C LEU A 106 12.00 -10.78 11.33
N GLY A 107 12.97 -11.63 11.66
CA GLY A 107 13.77 -11.48 12.87
C GLY A 107 14.73 -10.30 12.80
N ARG A 108 15.18 -9.79 13.95
CA ARG A 108 16.18 -8.69 14.03
C ARG A 108 17.63 -9.17 13.90
N ILE A 109 17.85 -10.26 13.16
CA ILE A 109 19.18 -10.85 12.96
C ILE A 109 19.79 -10.23 11.69
N PRO A 110 20.96 -9.54 11.78
CA PRO A 110 21.53 -8.78 10.65
C PRO A 110 21.57 -9.56 9.33
N ASP A 111 22.12 -10.77 9.33
CA ASP A 111 22.26 -11.59 8.12
C ASP A 111 20.91 -11.96 7.47
N GLU A 112 19.87 -12.18 8.29
CA GLU A 112 18.52 -12.47 7.80
C GLU A 112 17.89 -11.23 7.14
N VAL A 113 18.08 -10.05 7.75
CA VAL A 113 17.57 -8.79 7.22
C VAL A 113 18.28 -8.41 5.92
N ILE A 114 19.61 -8.60 5.84
CA ILE A 114 20.39 -8.37 4.62
C ILE A 114 19.89 -9.27 3.49
N ARG A 115 19.73 -10.56 3.74
CA ARG A 115 19.20 -11.50 2.75
C ARG A 115 17.81 -11.08 2.29
N ARG A 116 16.94 -10.68 3.22
CA ARG A 116 15.59 -10.24 2.89
C ARG A 116 15.57 -8.97 2.04
N ALA A 117 16.43 -8.00 2.35
CA ALA A 117 16.60 -6.78 1.56
C ALA A 117 17.04 -7.10 0.11
N ALA A 118 17.97 -8.05 -0.06
CA ALA A 118 18.40 -8.50 -1.39
C ALA A 118 17.28 -9.19 -2.18
N GLU A 119 16.46 -10.01 -1.52
CA GLU A 119 15.29 -10.66 -2.13
C GLU A 119 14.20 -9.66 -2.55
N LEU A 120 13.97 -8.61 -1.76
CA LEU A 120 13.02 -7.55 -2.08
C LEU A 120 13.52 -6.74 -3.29
N LEU A 121 14.80 -6.37 -3.29
CA LEU A 121 15.41 -5.71 -4.45
C LEU A 121 15.25 -6.54 -5.73
N ALA A 122 15.53 -7.84 -5.68
CA ALA A 122 15.43 -8.69 -6.85
C ALA A 122 14.00 -8.80 -7.41
N ARG A 123 12.97 -8.71 -6.55
CA ARG A 123 11.56 -8.77 -6.96
C ARG A 123 11.03 -7.46 -7.53
N LEU A 124 11.54 -6.32 -7.05
CA LEU A 124 11.07 -4.99 -7.44
C LEU A 124 11.84 -4.40 -8.63
N GLN A 125 12.89 -5.07 -9.09
CA GLN A 125 13.69 -4.61 -10.21
C GLN A 125 12.95 -4.75 -11.55
N SER A 126 12.85 -3.63 -12.28
CA SER A 126 12.56 -3.63 -13.71
C SER A 126 13.81 -4.00 -14.51
N THR A 127 13.64 -4.72 -15.61
CA THR A 127 14.71 -5.07 -16.57
C THR A 127 15.34 -3.85 -17.28
N ASP A 128 14.77 -2.66 -17.12
CA ASP A 128 15.34 -1.43 -17.66
C ASP A 128 16.56 -0.99 -16.84
N GLU A 129 17.74 -1.39 -17.30
CA GLU A 129 19.05 -0.96 -16.81
C GLU A 129 19.24 0.55 -17.05
N THR A 130 18.63 1.39 -16.22
CA THR A 130 19.05 2.78 -16.09
C THR A 130 20.19 2.86 -15.07
N ASP A 131 21.26 3.55 -15.48
CA ASP A 131 22.60 3.64 -14.87
C ASP A 131 22.65 4.34 -13.49
N ALA A 132 21.58 4.25 -12.70
CA ALA A 132 21.58 4.68 -11.31
C ALA A 132 22.15 3.57 -10.44
N ALA A 133 23.18 3.89 -9.64
CA ALA A 133 23.79 2.94 -8.71
C ALA A 133 22.73 2.22 -7.88
N ARG A 134 22.70 0.88 -7.98
CA ARG A 134 21.76 0.01 -7.28
C ARG A 134 21.83 0.26 -5.77
N PRO A 135 20.70 0.40 -5.05
CA PRO A 135 20.71 0.46 -3.59
C PRO A 135 21.39 -0.78 -2.98
N ASP A 136 22.19 -0.59 -1.94
CA ASP A 136 22.90 -1.66 -1.25
C ASP A 136 21.99 -2.33 -0.21
N SER A 137 21.84 -3.66 -0.29
CA SER A 137 21.06 -4.44 0.67
C SER A 137 21.62 -4.37 2.08
N ASN A 138 22.94 -4.25 2.25
CA ASN A 138 23.57 -4.13 3.57
C ASN A 138 23.21 -2.78 4.20
N GLU A 139 23.37 -1.70 3.44
CA GLU A 139 22.98 -0.35 3.88
C GLU A 139 21.52 -0.32 4.33
N MET A 140 20.60 -0.88 3.54
CA MET A 140 19.19 -0.87 3.88
C MET A 140 18.86 -1.70 5.12
N ALA A 141 19.47 -2.88 5.27
CA ALA A 141 19.28 -3.71 6.46
C ALA A 141 19.80 -3.03 7.72
N GLU A 142 21.01 -2.46 7.66
CA GLU A 142 21.56 -1.67 8.75
C GLU A 142 20.68 -0.47 9.08
N THR A 143 20.20 0.26 8.06
CA THR A 143 19.33 1.42 8.25
C THR A 143 18.00 1.04 8.91
N ALA A 144 17.37 -0.06 8.52
CA ALA A 144 16.14 -0.55 9.16
C ALA A 144 16.38 -0.94 10.64
N LEU A 145 17.44 -1.72 10.89
CA LEU A 145 17.79 -2.16 12.25
C LEU A 145 18.16 -1.00 13.17
N ARG A 146 18.95 -0.03 12.68
CA ARG A 146 19.29 1.19 13.43
C ARG A 146 18.05 2.02 13.73
N THR A 147 17.14 2.18 12.75
CA THR A 147 15.90 2.93 12.95
C THR A 147 15.06 2.31 14.06
N LEU A 148 14.85 1.00 14.06
CA LEU A 148 14.10 0.32 15.13
C LEU A 148 14.85 0.28 16.48
N ALA A 149 16.15 0.56 16.50
CA ALA A 149 16.94 0.68 17.72
C ALA A 149 16.96 2.11 18.29
N LEU A 150 16.28 3.07 17.66
CA LEU A 150 16.19 4.44 18.16
C LEU A 150 15.56 4.45 19.56
N PRO A 151 16.18 5.12 20.56
CA PRO A 151 15.65 5.21 21.91
C PRO A 151 14.21 5.72 21.98
N GLU A 152 13.87 6.66 21.11
CA GLU A 152 12.55 7.30 21.01
C GLU A 152 11.45 6.30 20.64
N LEU A 153 11.78 5.26 19.87
CA LEU A 153 10.83 4.23 19.46
C LEU A 153 10.72 3.09 20.46
N THR A 154 11.74 2.87 21.28
CA THR A 154 11.89 1.66 22.12
C THR A 154 10.65 1.35 22.97
N HIS A 155 10.01 2.38 23.53
CA HIS A 155 8.80 2.22 24.37
C HIS A 155 7.54 1.85 23.58
N PHE A 156 7.52 2.14 22.28
CA PHE A 156 6.34 1.98 21.42
C PHE A 156 6.43 0.74 20.52
N LEU A 157 7.63 0.21 20.26
CA LEU A 157 7.87 -0.87 19.28
C LEU A 157 6.90 -2.06 19.41
N ALA A 158 6.59 -2.50 20.63
CA ALA A 158 5.70 -3.64 20.86
C ALA A 158 4.22 -3.35 20.56
N GLN A 159 3.85 -2.08 20.44
CA GLN A 159 2.47 -1.61 20.23
C GLN A 159 2.26 -0.98 18.85
N LEU A 160 3.35 -0.79 18.09
CA LEU A 160 3.28 -0.27 16.73
C LEU A 160 2.68 -1.32 15.81
N VAL A 161 1.56 -0.94 15.18
CA VAL A 161 0.93 -1.68 14.10
C VAL A 161 1.34 -0.99 12.80
N PRO A 162 1.90 -1.71 11.81
CA PRO A 162 2.25 -1.12 10.53
C PRO A 162 1.02 -0.95 9.62
N GLU A 163 1.14 -0.13 8.59
CA GLU A 163 0.13 0.05 7.51
C GLU A 163 -1.27 0.42 8.01
N VAL A 164 -1.38 1.30 9.01
CA VAL A 164 -2.66 1.64 9.65
C VAL A 164 -3.48 2.57 8.75
N PRO A 165 -4.69 2.15 8.30
CA PRO A 165 -5.55 3.01 7.49
C PRO A 165 -6.09 4.16 8.33
N LEU A 166 -6.02 5.36 7.79
CA LEU A 166 -6.53 6.59 8.38
C LEU A 166 -7.59 7.19 7.47
N TRP A 167 -8.71 7.63 8.05
CA TRP A 167 -9.72 8.35 7.28
C TRP A 167 -10.45 9.39 8.13
N THR A 168 -10.95 10.42 7.47
CA THR A 168 -11.94 11.34 8.05
C THR A 168 -13.03 11.62 7.03
N ALA A 169 -14.27 11.64 7.49
CA ALA A 169 -15.44 12.01 6.70
C ALA A 169 -16.08 13.25 7.33
N LYS A 170 -15.92 14.40 6.66
CA LYS A 170 -16.54 15.68 7.02
C LYS A 170 -17.17 16.29 5.77
N PRO A 171 -18.32 15.75 5.31
CA PRO A 171 -18.91 16.14 4.03
C PRO A 171 -18.98 17.67 3.86
N PRO A 172 -18.60 18.21 2.68
CA PRO A 172 -18.25 17.47 1.46
C PRO A 172 -16.80 16.94 1.41
N HIS A 173 -15.99 17.16 2.47
CA HIS A 173 -14.58 16.78 2.52
C HIS A 173 -14.36 15.38 3.07
N PHE A 174 -13.53 14.62 2.38
CA PHE A 174 -13.15 13.26 2.76
C PHE A 174 -11.64 13.12 2.63
N LEU A 175 -11.03 12.41 3.56
CA LEU A 175 -9.60 12.07 3.50
C LEU A 175 -9.47 10.59 3.77
N ALA A 176 -8.64 9.94 2.99
CA ALA A 176 -8.17 8.59 3.22
C ALA A 176 -6.65 8.59 3.04
N GLY A 177 -5.96 7.84 3.89
CA GLY A 177 -4.52 7.68 3.85
C GLY A 177 -4.09 6.48 4.67
N ARG A 178 -2.78 6.28 4.77
CA ARG A 178 -2.20 5.20 5.54
C ARG A 178 -0.99 5.74 6.29
N ALA A 179 -0.92 5.44 7.57
CA ALA A 179 0.29 5.66 8.34
C ALA A 179 1.19 4.43 8.25
N ASP A 180 2.49 4.65 8.13
CA ASP A 180 3.43 3.53 8.01
C ASP A 180 3.47 2.71 9.31
N ALA A 181 3.35 3.37 10.46
CA ALA A 181 3.04 2.71 11.72
C ALA A 181 2.27 3.62 12.68
N ALA A 182 1.42 3.05 13.52
CA ALA A 182 0.77 3.76 14.61
C ALA A 182 0.59 2.86 15.83
N GLU A 183 0.48 3.46 17.02
CA GLU A 183 0.05 2.73 18.22
C GLU A 183 -1.40 2.27 18.05
N GLY A 184 -1.70 1.00 18.33
CA GLY A 184 -2.97 0.34 17.99
C GLY A 184 -4.26 1.04 18.46
N GLU A 185 -4.85 0.59 19.57
CA GLU A 185 -6.23 0.98 19.93
C GLU A 185 -6.39 2.45 20.34
N ARG A 186 -5.32 3.06 20.84
CA ARG A 186 -5.30 4.47 21.20
C ARG A 186 -4.06 5.09 20.58
N ILE A 187 -4.25 5.68 19.40
CA ILE A 187 -3.17 6.33 18.64
C ILE A 187 -2.64 7.52 19.46
N ALA A 188 -1.59 7.32 20.27
CA ALA A 188 -0.81 8.41 20.85
C ALA A 188 0.43 8.75 20.01
N LEU A 189 0.85 7.81 19.15
CA LEU A 189 1.97 7.95 18.23
C LEU A 189 1.58 7.47 16.83
N VAL A 190 1.93 8.29 15.84
CA VAL A 190 1.94 7.94 14.41
C VAL A 190 3.37 8.14 13.91
N VAL A 191 3.88 7.17 13.17
CA VAL A 191 5.21 7.19 12.58
C VAL A 191 5.08 7.08 11.06
N ASP A 192 5.79 7.96 10.39
CA ASP A 192 5.94 8.02 8.92
C ASP A 192 7.44 7.91 8.64
N TRP A 193 7.83 6.87 7.92
CA TRP A 193 9.23 6.58 7.60
C TRP A 193 9.62 7.37 6.35
N LYS A 194 10.62 8.24 6.48
CA LYS A 194 11.22 8.91 5.32
C LYS A 194 12.53 8.24 4.95
N SER A 195 12.67 7.88 3.68
CA SER A 195 13.87 7.28 3.14
C SER A 195 14.89 8.30 2.63
N ASP A 196 14.64 9.60 2.77
CA ASP A 196 15.50 10.64 2.23
C ASP A 196 16.89 10.60 2.86
N VAL A 197 17.92 10.67 2.01
CA VAL A 197 19.30 10.81 2.46
C VAL A 197 19.60 12.30 2.57
N ASN A 198 19.63 12.82 3.80
CA ASN A 198 20.12 14.19 4.02
C ASN A 198 21.58 14.28 3.54
N ARG A 199 21.84 14.99 2.44
CA ARG A 199 23.21 15.29 1.99
C ARG A 199 23.89 16.19 3.03
N HIS A 200 24.62 15.61 3.97
CA HIS A 200 25.56 16.33 4.80
C HIS A 200 26.96 16.18 4.18
N GLY A 201 27.48 17.26 3.56
CA GLY A 201 28.85 17.24 3.04
C GLY A 201 29.22 18.28 1.98
N GLY A 202 28.67 19.50 2.03
CA GLY A 202 29.30 20.64 1.35
C GLY A 202 30.45 21.14 2.22
N GLY A 203 31.61 20.51 2.10
CA GLY A 203 32.83 20.94 2.78
C GLY A 203 33.20 22.37 2.38
N THR A 204 33.48 23.18 3.38
CA THR A 204 34.17 24.46 3.22
C THR A 204 35.62 24.17 2.85
N GLN A 205 36.03 24.55 1.64
CA GLN A 205 37.27 25.27 1.34
C GLN A 205 37.27 25.71 -0.12
#